data_AF-A0A9P4L3L9-F1
#
_entry.id   AF-A0A9P4L3L9-F1
#
_cell.length_a   1.000
_cell.length_b   1.000
_cell.length_c   1.000
_cell.angle_alpha   90.00
_cell.angle_beta   90.00
_cell.angle_gamma   90.00
#
_symmetry.space_group_name_H-M   'P 1'
#
loop_
_entity.id
_entity.type
_entity.pdbx_description
1 polymer ?
#
loop_
_entity_poly.entity_id
_entity_poly.type
_entity_poly.pdbx_seq_one_letter_code
_entity_poly.pdbx_strand_id
1 'polypeptide(L)'
;MAAYINLSLQGTVYFAARRSAEDDAMLQLYSSRLVGVARESTFDVLYSRIARDWHQQDDVSTPSNDRRWTHVRTVWNFDLDGDILRLDKIDRNLWVPLSLIRQRSITISDFEPYEPPPTLAKHALQSVYSAPCWRMRRKEIDLQRLQRRKTFVSRILADFAFQWRHIICSRYNNSTFRRLAYAIVRIVTLDFTVEEATLSRPGTGGFLVWINNIPEWDFASGHIVRVGGTSIVICQHVPHAITLVRKDYAKRILSTPGSADKTLTYLILSVRELILYRINSEVERYTESKRLFDGTYPPSEEAIEILLQATQTNILTTPLHKLPIELQDAILDKVSAGPIESARVGCLLDAGSVFTWRSGKRKIEREEGRRCRSSCTPVESQILFGGYPSGIAYK
;
A
#
# COMPACT_ATOMS: atom_id res chain seq x y z
N MET A 1 -9.70 25.56 -5.39
CA MET A 1 -9.84 24.13 -5.79
C MET A 1 -8.87 23.84 -6.93
N ALA A 2 -8.35 22.62 -7.01
CA ALA A 2 -7.38 22.20 -8.02
C ALA A 2 -8.02 21.29 -9.07
N ALA A 3 -7.45 21.29 -10.27
CA ALA A 3 -7.67 20.28 -11.30
C ALA A 3 -6.38 19.48 -11.46
N TYR A 4 -6.48 18.15 -11.49
CA TYR A 4 -5.34 17.29 -11.77
C TYR A 4 -5.39 16.83 -13.22
N ILE A 5 -4.21 16.70 -13.82
CA ILE A 5 -4.05 16.34 -15.22
C ILE A 5 -3.02 15.21 -15.27
N ASN A 6 -3.41 14.08 -15.82
CA ASN A 6 -2.54 12.94 -16.07
C ASN A 6 -2.41 12.72 -17.58
N LEU A 7 -1.18 12.52 -18.06
CA LEU A 7 -0.88 12.03 -19.40
C LEU A 7 -0.32 10.63 -19.30
N SER A 8 -0.97 9.66 -19.95
CA SER A 8 -0.54 8.27 -20.00
C SER A 8 -0.12 7.92 -21.42
N LEU A 9 1.12 7.46 -21.59
CA LEU A 9 1.68 7.00 -22.87
C LEU A 9 2.62 5.83 -22.62
N GLN A 10 2.39 4.71 -23.31
CA GLN A 10 3.18 3.48 -23.22
C GLN A 10 3.39 3.00 -21.77
N GLY A 11 2.34 3.15 -20.95
CA GLY A 11 2.39 2.80 -19.53
C GLY A 11 3.16 3.77 -18.62
N THR A 12 3.72 4.87 -19.16
CA THR A 12 4.31 5.96 -18.37
C THR A 12 3.25 7.02 -18.06
N VAL A 13 3.20 7.48 -16.81
CA VAL A 13 2.25 8.51 -16.36
C VAL A 13 2.99 9.81 -16.02
N TYR A 14 2.52 10.93 -16.56
CA TYR A 14 2.96 12.27 -16.20
C TYR A 14 1.81 13.00 -15.52
N PHE A 15 2.10 13.62 -14.39
CA PHE A 15 1.13 14.34 -13.58
C PHE A 15 1.45 15.82 -13.51
N ALA A 16 0.42 16.64 -13.61
CA ALA A 16 0.46 18.05 -13.31
C ALA A 16 -0.77 18.46 -12.49
N ALA A 17 -0.58 19.41 -11.59
CA ALA A 17 -1.66 20.05 -10.85
C ALA A 17 -1.83 21.49 -11.31
N ARG A 18 -3.07 21.89 -11.59
CA ARG A 18 -3.41 23.27 -11.95
C ARG A 18 -4.32 23.88 -10.88
N ARG A 19 -3.92 25.04 -10.34
CA ARG A 19 -4.76 25.79 -9.40
C ARG A 19 -5.90 26.45 -10.16
N SER A 20 -7.14 26.15 -9.77
CA SER A 20 -8.37 26.80 -10.23
C SER A 20 -8.53 26.85 -11.75
N ALA A 21 -9.21 25.85 -12.30
CA ALA A 21 -9.71 25.93 -13.67
C ALA A 21 -11.14 25.41 -13.74
N GLU A 22 -12.02 26.22 -14.33
CA GLU A 22 -13.35 25.76 -14.72
C GLU A 22 -13.22 24.80 -15.90
N ASP A 23 -14.15 23.85 -15.98
CA ASP A 23 -14.07 22.77 -16.95
C ASP A 23 -14.09 23.30 -18.39
N ASP A 24 -14.93 24.30 -18.66
CA ASP A 24 -15.02 24.93 -19.98
C ASP A 24 -13.71 25.64 -20.37
N ALA A 25 -13.04 26.29 -19.40
CA ALA A 25 -11.74 26.93 -19.64
C ALA A 25 -10.65 25.88 -19.94
N MET A 26 -10.70 24.71 -19.29
CA MET A 26 -9.79 23.59 -19.58
C MET A 26 -10.07 22.99 -20.96
N LEU A 27 -11.33 22.81 -21.33
CA LEU A 27 -11.71 22.28 -22.64
C LEU A 27 -11.35 23.24 -23.77
N GLN A 28 -11.55 24.55 -23.59
CA GLN A 28 -11.08 25.57 -24.53
C GLN A 28 -9.56 25.53 -24.67
N LEU A 29 -8.84 25.40 -23.56
CA LEU A 29 -7.39 25.24 -23.59
C LEU A 29 -7.00 24.00 -24.39
N TYR A 30 -7.54 22.82 -24.07
CA TYR A 30 -7.22 21.57 -24.76
C TYR A 30 -7.53 21.65 -26.25
N SER A 31 -8.71 22.16 -26.61
CA SER A 31 -9.13 22.37 -28.00
C SER A 31 -8.17 23.32 -28.73
N SER A 32 -7.84 24.47 -28.14
CA SER A 32 -6.93 25.46 -28.73
C SER A 32 -5.51 24.94 -28.97
N ARG A 33 -5.12 23.85 -28.29
CA ARG A 33 -3.82 23.22 -28.43
C ARG A 33 -3.84 22.02 -29.36
N LEU A 34 -4.91 21.25 -29.37
CA LEU A 34 -4.98 19.96 -30.07
C LEU A 34 -5.66 20.03 -31.44
N VAL A 35 -6.49 21.02 -31.73
CA VAL A 35 -7.13 21.14 -33.05
C VAL A 35 -6.06 21.21 -34.15
N GLY A 36 -6.17 20.32 -35.14
CA GLY A 36 -5.22 20.19 -36.25
C GLY A 36 -3.91 19.46 -35.91
N VAL A 37 -3.73 19.00 -34.67
CA VAL A 37 -2.53 18.25 -34.26
C VAL A 37 -2.65 16.80 -34.72
N ALA A 38 -1.53 16.21 -35.18
CA ALA A 38 -1.46 14.79 -35.52
C ALA A 38 -1.47 13.91 -34.26
N ARG A 39 -1.90 12.65 -34.37
CA ARG A 39 -1.97 11.74 -33.22
C ARG A 39 -0.59 11.55 -32.59
N GLU A 40 0.44 11.40 -33.42
CA GLU A 40 1.83 11.18 -33.04
C GLU A 40 2.42 12.37 -32.27
N SER A 41 1.99 13.59 -32.60
CA SER A 41 2.46 14.83 -31.96
C SER A 41 1.63 15.25 -30.74
N THR A 42 0.58 14.49 -30.40
CA THR A 42 -0.35 14.83 -29.32
C THR A 42 0.37 14.92 -27.98
N PHE A 43 1.30 13.99 -27.71
CA PHE A 43 2.08 13.99 -26.47
C PHE A 43 2.91 15.27 -26.33
N ASP A 44 3.74 15.60 -27.33
CA ASP A 44 4.65 16.75 -27.27
C ASP A 44 3.90 18.06 -27.07
N VAL A 45 2.74 18.21 -27.72
CA VAL A 45 1.88 19.38 -27.58
C VAL A 45 1.28 19.47 -26.18
N LEU A 46 0.75 18.37 -25.64
CA LEU A 46 0.18 18.35 -24.30
C LEU A 46 1.25 18.64 -23.25
N TYR A 47 2.38 17.93 -23.33
CA TYR A 47 3.49 18.05 -22.40
C TYR A 47 4.07 19.47 -22.39
N SER A 48 4.32 20.07 -23.56
CA SER A 48 4.93 21.41 -23.63
C SER A 48 3.97 22.58 -23.40
N ARG A 49 2.65 22.41 -23.62
CA ARG A 49 1.72 23.56 -23.70
C ARG A 49 0.57 23.56 -22.68
N ILE A 50 0.34 22.48 -21.93
CA ILE A 50 -0.79 22.39 -20.99
C ILE A 50 -0.40 22.73 -19.55
N ALA A 51 0.75 22.25 -19.10
CA ALA A 51 1.28 22.52 -17.78
C ALA A 51 2.79 22.76 -17.85
N ARG A 52 3.33 23.46 -16.84
CA ARG A 52 4.76 23.77 -16.73
C ARG A 52 5.51 22.77 -15.85
N ASP A 53 4.82 22.23 -14.84
CA ASP A 53 5.42 21.41 -13.79
C ASP A 53 4.90 19.97 -13.91
N TRP A 54 5.42 19.25 -14.91
CA TRP A 54 5.14 17.83 -15.07
C TRP A 54 6.05 17.01 -14.15
N HIS A 55 5.46 16.04 -13.47
CA HIS A 55 6.17 15.04 -12.69
C HIS A 55 5.86 13.66 -13.27
N GLN A 56 6.89 12.90 -13.61
CA GLN A 56 6.71 11.50 -13.94
C GLN A 56 6.35 10.75 -12.65
N GLN A 57 5.32 9.91 -12.74
CA GLN A 57 4.85 9.11 -11.62
C GLN A 57 4.50 7.70 -12.10
N ASP A 58 4.54 6.74 -11.20
CA ASP A 58 4.31 5.35 -11.58
C ASP A 58 2.85 5.06 -11.92
N ASP A 59 1.88 5.82 -11.41
CA ASP A 59 0.47 5.44 -11.46
C ASP A 59 -0.48 6.64 -11.57
N VAL A 60 -1.74 6.40 -11.90
CA VAL A 60 -2.75 7.46 -11.93
C VAL A 60 -3.43 7.55 -10.55
N SER A 61 -3.23 8.67 -9.87
CA SER A 61 -3.97 8.99 -8.65
C SER A 61 -5.45 9.29 -9.00
N THR A 62 -6.37 8.50 -8.45
CA THR A 62 -7.84 8.76 -8.51
C THR A 62 -8.41 8.90 -7.10
N PRO A 63 -8.38 10.11 -6.52
CA PRO A 63 -8.76 10.31 -5.11
C PRO A 63 -10.27 10.37 -4.83
N SER A 64 -11.13 9.88 -5.72
CA SER A 64 -12.59 9.97 -5.63
C SER A 64 -13.21 9.37 -4.35
N ASN A 65 -12.44 8.60 -3.57
CA ASN A 65 -12.89 7.96 -2.32
C ASN A 65 -12.16 8.46 -1.05
N ASP A 66 -11.41 9.56 -1.12
CA ASP A 66 -10.72 10.14 0.04
C ASP A 66 -11.34 11.47 0.47
N ARG A 67 -11.66 11.66 1.76
CA ARG A 67 -12.15 12.95 2.27
C ARG A 67 -11.20 14.14 2.00
N ARG A 68 -9.90 13.90 1.81
CA ARG A 68 -8.92 14.93 1.40
C ARG A 68 -9.17 15.47 -0.02
N TRP A 69 -10.01 14.79 -0.81
CA TRP A 69 -10.40 15.17 -2.16
C TRP A 69 -11.26 16.42 -2.25
N THR A 70 -11.80 16.95 -1.14
CA THR A 70 -12.59 18.21 -1.15
C THR A 70 -11.85 19.38 -1.81
N HIS A 71 -10.52 19.31 -1.92
CA HIS A 71 -9.69 20.32 -2.57
C HIS A 71 -9.52 20.13 -4.09
N VAL A 72 -9.89 18.97 -4.65
CA VAL A 72 -9.78 18.64 -6.08
C VAL A 72 -11.17 18.49 -6.68
N ARG A 73 -11.44 19.27 -7.72
CA ARG A 73 -12.77 19.31 -8.35
C ARG A 73 -12.87 18.30 -9.49
N THR A 74 -11.81 18.19 -10.29
CA THR A 74 -11.79 17.42 -11.52
C THR A 74 -10.43 16.78 -11.77
N VAL A 75 -10.45 15.60 -12.39
CA VAL A 75 -9.25 14.91 -12.86
C VAL A 75 -9.40 14.61 -14.34
N TRP A 76 -8.43 15.09 -15.10
CA TRP A 76 -8.32 14.90 -16.53
C TRP A 76 -7.29 13.82 -16.81
N ASN A 77 -7.68 12.74 -17.46
CA ASN A 77 -6.80 11.63 -17.81
C ASN A 77 -6.71 11.51 -19.34
N PHE A 78 -5.57 11.90 -19.90
CA PHE A 78 -5.26 11.69 -21.32
C PHE A 78 -4.61 10.32 -21.48
N ASP A 79 -5.38 9.35 -21.97
CA ASP A 79 -4.92 8.02 -22.33
C ASP A 79 -4.54 8.03 -23.81
N LEU A 80 -3.25 8.28 -24.10
CA LEU A 80 -2.78 8.42 -25.48
C LEU A 80 -2.67 7.06 -26.18
N ASP A 81 -2.49 5.98 -25.41
CA ASP A 81 -2.49 4.60 -25.92
C ASP A 81 -3.89 4.23 -26.44
N GLY A 82 -4.92 4.52 -25.62
CA GLY A 82 -6.32 4.34 -25.98
C GLY A 82 -6.93 5.44 -26.85
N ASP A 83 -6.20 6.53 -27.09
CA ASP A 83 -6.65 7.74 -27.79
C ASP A 83 -7.91 8.39 -27.18
N ILE A 84 -7.97 8.46 -25.85
CA ILE A 84 -9.16 8.89 -25.07
C ILE A 84 -8.79 9.97 -24.04
N LEU A 85 -9.65 10.97 -23.88
CA LEU A 85 -9.67 11.88 -22.73
C LEU A 85 -10.77 11.46 -21.76
N ARG A 86 -10.43 11.20 -20.50
CA ARG A 86 -11.40 10.97 -19.42
C ARG A 86 -11.44 12.17 -18.47
N LEU A 87 -12.62 12.47 -17.97
CA LEU A 87 -12.92 13.50 -16.99
C LEU A 87 -13.64 12.85 -15.82
N ASP A 88 -12.94 12.74 -14.69
CA ASP A 88 -13.46 12.14 -13.47
C ASP A 88 -13.80 13.24 -12.46
N LYS A 89 -15.03 13.19 -11.95
CA LYS A 89 -15.56 14.08 -10.90
C LYS A 89 -16.17 13.26 -9.78
N ILE A 90 -16.54 13.94 -8.70
CA ILE A 90 -17.22 13.31 -7.54
C ILE A 90 -18.54 12.66 -7.96
N ASP A 91 -19.28 13.32 -8.86
CA ASP A 91 -20.65 12.98 -9.23
C ASP A 91 -20.76 12.20 -10.54
N ARG A 92 -19.72 12.22 -11.39
CA ARG A 92 -19.78 11.64 -12.73
C ARG A 92 -18.39 11.34 -13.29
N ASN A 93 -18.33 10.31 -14.14
CA ASN A 93 -17.17 10.00 -14.95
C ASN A 93 -17.56 10.09 -16.43
N LEU A 94 -16.76 10.83 -17.19
CA LEU A 94 -17.04 11.20 -18.57
C LEU A 94 -15.83 10.84 -19.44
N TRP A 95 -16.04 10.46 -20.70
CA TRP A 95 -14.95 10.25 -21.65
C TRP A 95 -15.30 10.79 -23.04
N VAL A 96 -14.26 11.08 -23.82
CA VAL A 96 -14.39 11.49 -25.22
C VAL A 96 -13.15 11.02 -26.00
N PRO A 97 -13.28 10.60 -27.27
CA PRO A 97 -12.14 10.31 -28.13
C PRO A 97 -11.26 11.55 -28.35
N LEU A 98 -9.94 11.42 -28.23
CA LEU A 98 -9.01 12.52 -28.53
C LEU A 98 -9.04 12.91 -30.02
N SER A 99 -9.41 11.97 -30.89
CA SER A 99 -9.64 12.23 -32.31
C SER A 99 -10.66 13.35 -32.54
N LEU A 100 -11.70 13.44 -31.70
CA LEU A 100 -12.71 14.48 -31.81
C LEU A 100 -12.14 15.86 -31.43
N ILE A 101 -11.34 15.92 -30.37
CA ILE A 101 -10.67 17.16 -29.91
C ILE A 101 -9.69 17.69 -30.96
N ARG A 102 -9.03 16.79 -31.70
CA ARG A 102 -8.11 17.16 -32.78
C ARG A 102 -8.83 17.68 -34.03
N GLN A 103 -10.11 17.35 -34.20
CA GLN A 103 -10.91 17.81 -35.34
C GLN A 103 -11.59 19.15 -35.09
N ARG A 104 -12.11 19.37 -33.87
CA ARG A 104 -12.85 20.60 -33.52
C ARG A 104 -12.76 20.90 -32.03
N SER A 105 -13.15 22.12 -31.69
CA SER A 105 -13.42 22.48 -30.29
C SER A 105 -14.54 21.62 -29.71
N ILE A 106 -14.31 21.14 -28.48
CA ILE A 106 -15.26 20.31 -27.75
C ILE A 106 -15.80 21.01 -26.50
N THR A 107 -16.98 20.61 -26.06
CA THR A 107 -17.63 21.04 -24.81
C THR A 107 -17.99 19.83 -23.95
N ILE A 108 -18.48 20.06 -22.72
CA ILE A 108 -18.89 18.96 -21.82
C ILE A 108 -19.98 18.08 -22.45
N SER A 109 -20.83 18.62 -23.34
CA SER A 109 -21.90 17.86 -24.01
C SER A 109 -21.39 16.83 -25.02
N ASP A 110 -20.13 16.95 -25.46
CA ASP A 110 -19.51 15.98 -26.36
C ASP A 110 -19.03 14.71 -25.63
N PHE A 111 -19.04 14.71 -24.31
CA PHE A 111 -18.60 13.57 -23.52
C PHE A 111 -19.75 12.56 -23.32
N GLU A 112 -19.37 11.29 -23.34
CA GLU A 112 -20.26 10.21 -22.95
C GLU A 112 -19.97 9.77 -21.51
N PRO A 113 -20.99 9.38 -20.74
CA PRO A 113 -20.78 8.77 -19.43
C PRO A 113 -20.10 7.40 -19.60
N TYR A 114 -19.21 7.06 -18.67
CA TYR A 114 -18.68 5.70 -18.57
C TYR A 114 -18.66 5.22 -17.14
N GLU A 115 -18.83 3.92 -16.97
CA GLU A 115 -18.56 3.27 -15.70
C GLU A 115 -17.08 2.88 -15.64
N PRO A 116 -16.32 3.38 -14.64
CA PRO A 116 -14.99 2.86 -14.42
C PRO A 116 -15.12 1.36 -14.14
N PRO A 117 -14.25 0.51 -14.70
CA PRO A 117 -14.43 -0.91 -14.51
C PRO A 117 -14.29 -1.21 -13.00
N PRO A 118 -14.94 -2.25 -12.48
CA PRO A 118 -15.05 -2.46 -11.03
C PRO A 118 -13.66 -2.47 -10.39
N THR A 119 -13.47 -1.68 -9.32
CA THR A 119 -12.22 -1.67 -8.52
C THR A 119 -11.96 -3.01 -7.86
N LEU A 120 -13.02 -3.75 -7.59
CA LEU A 120 -12.99 -5.15 -7.18
C LEU A 120 -13.06 -6.01 -8.44
N ALA A 121 -11.91 -6.39 -8.97
CA ALA A 121 -11.89 -7.63 -9.70
C ALA A 121 -12.32 -8.71 -8.71
N LYS A 122 -13.49 -9.33 -8.95
CA LYS A 122 -13.97 -10.50 -8.22
C LYS A 122 -13.00 -11.66 -8.50
N HIS A 123 -11.81 -11.61 -7.92
CA HIS A 123 -10.78 -12.64 -8.01
C HIS A 123 -11.10 -13.80 -7.06
N ALA A 124 -12.38 -14.16 -6.98
CA ALA A 124 -12.82 -15.19 -6.07
C ALA A 124 -12.28 -16.54 -6.56
N LEU A 125 -11.36 -17.11 -5.77
CA LEU A 125 -11.00 -18.53 -5.78
C LEU A 125 -12.20 -19.47 -5.98
N GLN A 126 -13.39 -19.02 -5.55
CA GLN A 126 -14.67 -19.73 -5.69
C GLN A 126 -15.01 -20.13 -7.13
N SER A 127 -14.48 -19.46 -8.16
CA SER A 127 -14.73 -19.87 -9.55
C SER A 127 -13.79 -20.98 -10.05
N VAL A 128 -12.66 -21.21 -9.37
CA VAL A 128 -11.60 -22.13 -9.84
C VAL A 128 -11.50 -23.38 -8.97
N TYR A 129 -11.87 -23.29 -7.69
CA TYR A 129 -11.81 -24.43 -6.77
C TYR A 129 -13.04 -24.49 -5.86
N SER A 130 -13.31 -25.69 -5.33
CA SER A 130 -14.39 -26.00 -4.39
C SER A 130 -14.37 -25.13 -3.11
N ALA A 131 -15.30 -25.35 -2.18
CA ALA A 131 -15.30 -24.63 -0.90
C ALA A 131 -13.93 -24.76 -0.17
N PRO A 132 -13.48 -23.72 0.56
CA PRO A 132 -12.24 -23.76 1.33
C PRO A 132 -12.16 -25.02 2.21
N CYS A 133 -11.10 -25.79 2.06
CA CYS A 133 -10.99 -27.12 2.70
C CYS A 133 -10.11 -27.12 3.96
N TRP A 134 -9.55 -25.98 4.34
CA TRP A 134 -8.60 -25.92 5.45
C TRP A 134 -8.78 -24.67 6.32
N ARG A 135 -8.59 -24.86 7.63
CA ARG A 135 -8.38 -23.79 8.61
C ARG A 135 -7.00 -23.98 9.22
N MET A 136 -6.24 -22.90 9.32
CA MET A 136 -4.92 -22.95 9.94
C MET A 136 -5.05 -23.37 11.41
N ARG A 137 -4.35 -24.46 11.75
CA ARG A 137 -4.17 -24.92 13.14
C ARG A 137 -2.69 -25.28 13.28
N ARG A 138 -1.83 -24.29 13.57
CA ARG A 138 -0.44 -24.58 13.94
C ARG A 138 -0.42 -24.90 15.44
N LYS A 139 0.10 -26.09 15.80
CA LYS A 139 0.23 -26.52 17.20
C LYS A 139 1.35 -25.80 17.96
N GLU A 140 2.26 -25.13 17.24
CA GLU A 140 3.46 -24.46 17.77
C GLU A 140 3.36 -22.93 17.65
N ILE A 141 2.15 -22.36 17.78
CA ILE A 141 2.01 -20.89 17.85
C ILE A 141 2.25 -20.46 19.29
N ASP A 142 3.28 -19.64 19.50
CA ASP A 142 3.41 -18.88 20.73
C ASP A 142 2.36 -17.75 20.73
N LEU A 143 1.29 -17.95 21.50
CA LEU A 143 0.17 -17.03 21.64
C LEU A 143 0.56 -15.71 22.30
N GLN A 144 1.51 -15.74 23.24
CA GLN A 144 1.96 -14.53 23.95
C GLN A 144 2.71 -13.62 22.98
N ARG A 145 3.62 -14.19 22.20
CA ARG A 145 4.34 -13.47 21.13
C ARG A 145 3.40 -12.96 20.05
N LEU A 146 2.45 -13.80 19.62
CA LEU A 146 1.44 -13.39 18.66
C LEU A 146 0.66 -12.18 19.17
N GLN A 147 0.27 -12.19 20.45
CA GLN A 147 -0.46 -11.08 21.06
C GLN A 147 0.39 -9.80 21.14
N ARG A 148 1.66 -9.89 21.54
CA ARG A 148 2.58 -8.74 21.58
C ARG A 148 2.69 -8.08 20.20
N ARG A 149 2.95 -8.89 19.17
CA ARG A 149 3.02 -8.41 17.78
C ARG A 149 1.67 -7.92 17.27
N LYS A 150 0.56 -8.59 17.60
CA LYS A 150 -0.79 -8.22 17.18
C LYS A 150 -1.12 -6.80 17.64
N THR A 151 -0.90 -6.46 18.90
CA THR A 151 -1.21 -5.13 19.43
C THR A 151 -0.43 -4.01 18.73
N PHE A 152 0.84 -4.25 18.40
CA PHE A 152 1.68 -3.25 17.73
C PHE A 152 1.41 -3.19 16.22
N VAL A 153 1.53 -4.32 15.53
CA VAL A 153 1.43 -4.40 14.06
C VAL A 153 0.02 -4.09 13.54
N SER A 154 -1.03 -4.51 14.26
CA SER A 154 -2.42 -4.24 13.82
C SER A 154 -2.68 -2.74 13.66
N ARG A 155 -2.19 -1.94 14.61
CA ARG A 155 -2.36 -0.48 14.58
C ARG A 155 -1.56 0.16 13.46
N ILE A 156 -0.30 -0.26 13.26
CA ILE A 156 0.52 0.23 12.15
C ILE A 156 -0.12 -0.09 10.79
N LEU A 157 -0.64 -1.31 10.60
CA LEU A 157 -1.33 -1.69 9.36
C LEU A 157 -2.61 -0.88 9.15
N ALA A 158 -3.38 -0.62 10.21
CA ALA A 158 -4.59 0.21 10.12
C ALA A 158 -4.25 1.67 9.77
N ASP A 159 -3.22 2.23 10.39
CA ASP A 159 -2.75 3.60 10.13
C ASP A 159 -2.12 3.73 8.74
N PHE A 160 -1.41 2.69 8.27
CA PHE A 160 -0.91 2.58 6.89
C PHE A 160 -2.06 2.58 5.88
N ALA A 161 -3.05 1.71 6.09
CA ALA A 161 -4.24 1.62 5.23
C ALA A 161 -4.98 2.96 5.19
N PHE A 162 -5.10 3.62 6.34
CA PHE A 162 -5.71 4.94 6.40
C PHE A 162 -4.91 5.97 5.60
N GLN A 163 -3.58 6.07 5.77
CA GLN A 163 -2.80 7.09 5.08
C GLN A 163 -2.79 6.91 3.56
N TRP A 164 -2.72 5.67 3.10
CA TRP A 164 -2.67 5.32 1.68
C TRP A 164 -4.04 4.97 1.08
N ARG A 165 -5.14 5.26 1.79
CA ARG A 165 -6.51 4.95 1.35
C ARG A 165 -6.83 5.48 -0.05
N HIS A 166 -6.32 6.64 -0.43
CA HIS A 166 -6.54 7.22 -1.76
C HIS A 166 -5.99 6.36 -2.91
N ILE A 167 -5.00 5.50 -2.64
CA ILE A 167 -4.51 4.49 -3.59
C ILE A 167 -5.24 3.17 -3.37
N ILE A 168 -5.38 2.74 -2.11
CA ILE A 168 -5.96 1.43 -1.77
C ILE A 168 -7.43 1.32 -2.24
N CYS A 169 -8.21 2.40 -2.11
CA CYS A 169 -9.59 2.50 -2.62
C CYS A 169 -9.66 2.48 -4.15
N SER A 170 -8.55 2.72 -4.82
CA SER A 170 -8.49 3.03 -6.24
C SER A 170 -7.82 1.91 -7.01
N ARG A 171 -7.79 2.06 -8.34
CA ARG A 171 -7.02 1.18 -9.21
C ARG A 171 -5.56 1.59 -9.13
N TYR A 172 -4.68 0.60 -9.12
CA TYR A 172 -3.24 0.83 -9.14
C TYR A 172 -2.57 -0.26 -9.97
N ASN A 173 -1.49 0.11 -10.62
CA ASN A 173 -0.72 -0.77 -11.47
C ASN A 173 0.13 -1.77 -10.66
N ASN A 174 0.86 -2.62 -11.37
CA ASN A 174 1.68 -3.67 -10.74
C ASN A 174 2.88 -3.11 -9.95
N SER A 175 3.42 -1.94 -10.31
CA SER A 175 4.53 -1.30 -9.58
C SER A 175 4.06 -0.83 -8.21
N THR A 176 3.01 -0.01 -8.17
CA THR A 176 2.38 0.47 -6.94
C THR A 176 1.91 -0.68 -6.07
N PHE A 177 1.29 -1.70 -6.68
CA PHE A 177 0.92 -2.93 -5.98
C PHE A 177 2.11 -3.58 -5.27
N ARG A 178 3.22 -3.78 -5.97
CA ARG A 178 4.41 -4.42 -5.38
C ARG A 178 4.98 -3.59 -4.25
N ARG A 179 4.98 -2.26 -4.37
CA ARG A 179 5.37 -1.34 -3.28
C ARG A 179 4.48 -1.46 -2.06
N LEU A 180 3.15 -1.50 -2.24
CA LEU A 180 2.20 -1.67 -1.15
C LEU A 180 2.32 -3.05 -0.50
N ALA A 181 2.42 -4.12 -1.31
CA ALA A 181 2.58 -5.48 -0.82
C ALA A 181 3.87 -5.64 -0.03
N TYR A 182 4.97 -5.07 -0.51
CA TYR A 182 6.25 -5.13 0.16
C TYR A 182 6.28 -4.28 1.44
N ALA A 183 5.60 -3.13 1.47
CA ALA A 183 5.38 -2.37 2.70
C ALA A 183 4.64 -3.20 3.77
N ILE A 184 3.60 -3.93 3.38
CA ILE A 184 2.89 -4.86 4.30
C ILE A 184 3.87 -5.89 4.87
N VAL A 185 4.68 -6.52 4.00
CA VAL A 185 5.70 -7.49 4.43
C VAL A 185 6.69 -6.86 5.40
N ARG A 186 7.22 -5.67 5.10
CA ARG A 186 8.13 -4.92 6.00
C ARG A 186 7.49 -4.63 7.35
N ILE A 187 6.24 -4.14 7.37
CA ILE A 187 5.51 -3.87 8.62
C ILE A 187 5.37 -5.14 9.47
N VAL A 188 4.93 -6.25 8.89
CA VAL A 188 4.66 -7.48 9.67
C VAL A 188 5.89 -8.27 10.05
N THR A 189 7.00 -8.05 9.34
CA THR A 189 8.32 -8.58 9.71
C THR A 189 9.13 -7.62 10.58
N LEU A 190 8.59 -6.41 10.84
CA LEU A 190 9.26 -5.33 11.55
C LEU A 190 10.57 -4.87 10.87
N ASP A 191 10.68 -5.10 9.56
CA ASP A 191 11.77 -4.68 8.67
C ASP A 191 11.55 -3.24 8.16
N PHE A 192 11.52 -2.33 9.14
CA PHE A 192 11.47 -0.89 8.94
C PHE A 192 12.29 -0.20 10.02
N THR A 193 12.68 1.05 9.77
CA THR A 193 13.38 1.88 10.74
C THR A 193 12.45 2.96 11.27
N VAL A 194 12.72 3.45 12.47
CA VAL A 194 12.00 4.57 13.06
C VAL A 194 12.96 5.74 13.19
N GLU A 195 12.64 6.84 12.52
CA GLU A 195 13.34 8.10 12.67
C GLU A 195 12.63 8.95 13.73
N GLU A 196 13.36 9.36 14.77
CA GLU A 196 12.79 10.11 15.88
C GLU A 196 13.22 11.57 15.82
N ALA A 197 12.25 12.44 15.51
CA ALA A 197 12.49 13.87 15.51
C ALA A 197 12.43 14.39 16.95
N THR A 198 13.58 14.64 17.56
CA THR A 198 13.69 15.20 18.93
C THR A 198 13.92 16.72 18.93
N LEU A 199 14.48 17.25 17.85
CA LEU A 199 14.83 18.67 17.73
C LEU A 199 13.63 19.53 17.31
N SER A 200 13.66 20.79 17.74
CA SER A 200 12.70 21.80 17.27
C SER A 200 12.90 22.06 15.78
N ARG A 201 11.81 22.08 15.01
CA ARG A 201 11.83 22.44 13.60
C ARG A 201 10.59 23.24 13.23
N PRO A 202 10.70 24.25 12.35
CA PRO A 202 9.53 24.86 11.74
C PRO A 202 8.76 23.79 10.97
N GLY A 203 7.44 23.80 11.11
CA GLY A 203 6.57 22.91 10.37
C GLY A 203 6.52 23.38 8.92
N THR A 204 6.73 22.47 7.99
CA THR A 204 6.53 22.75 6.56
C THR A 204 5.04 22.83 6.19
N GLY A 205 4.14 22.50 7.12
CA GLY A 205 2.71 22.41 6.87
C GLY A 205 2.34 21.24 5.94
N GLY A 206 1.03 21.02 5.79
CA GLY A 206 0.50 19.98 4.91
C GLY A 206 0.44 18.59 5.53
N PHE A 207 -0.04 17.63 4.73
CA PHE A 207 -0.24 16.24 5.15
C PHE A 207 1.05 15.42 4.99
N LEU A 208 1.20 14.37 5.81
CA LEU A 208 2.33 13.44 5.63
C LEU A 208 2.24 12.70 4.29
N VAL A 209 1.02 12.28 3.94
CA VAL A 209 0.66 11.72 2.65
C VAL A 209 -0.48 12.58 2.10
N TRP A 210 -0.30 13.11 0.90
CA TRP A 210 -1.32 13.82 0.15
C TRP A 210 -1.93 12.94 -0.93
N ILE A 211 -3.07 13.36 -1.48
CA ILE A 211 -3.89 12.58 -2.41
C ILE A 211 -3.25 12.29 -3.77
N ASN A 212 -2.18 12.99 -4.11
CA ASN A 212 -1.38 12.76 -5.31
C ASN A 212 0.00 12.14 -5.01
N ASN A 213 0.31 11.82 -3.75
CA ASN A 213 1.54 11.10 -3.46
C ASN A 213 1.40 9.64 -3.88
N ILE A 214 2.48 9.07 -4.39
CA ILE A 214 2.59 7.64 -4.72
C ILE A 214 3.72 7.06 -3.86
N PRO A 215 3.67 5.77 -3.47
CA PRO A 215 4.77 5.13 -2.77
C PRO A 215 6.07 5.27 -3.55
N GLU A 216 7.09 5.87 -2.94
CA GLU A 216 8.42 6.08 -3.54
C GLU A 216 9.44 5.01 -3.12
N TRP A 217 9.11 4.18 -2.13
CA TRP A 217 10.01 3.16 -1.62
C TRP A 217 10.14 1.95 -2.54
N ASP A 218 11.30 1.30 -2.45
CA ASP A 218 11.62 0.11 -3.23
C ASP A 218 10.81 -1.14 -2.84
N PHE A 219 10.76 -2.09 -3.78
CA PHE A 219 10.17 -3.41 -3.61
C PHE A 219 11.10 -4.51 -4.09
N ALA A 220 10.91 -5.72 -3.57
CA ALA A 220 11.69 -6.88 -4.02
C ALA A 220 11.39 -7.21 -5.49
N SER A 221 12.44 -7.49 -6.27
CA SER A 221 12.30 -7.87 -7.68
C SER A 221 11.51 -9.18 -7.86
N GLY A 222 11.62 -10.10 -6.90
CA GLY A 222 10.92 -11.39 -6.89
C GLY A 222 9.46 -11.32 -6.42
N HIS A 223 8.65 -12.26 -6.89
CA HIS A 223 7.25 -12.44 -6.45
C HIS A 223 7.10 -13.26 -5.16
N ILE A 224 8.18 -13.88 -4.67
CA ILE A 224 8.15 -14.75 -3.49
C ILE A 224 9.17 -14.25 -2.48
N VAL A 225 8.71 -13.86 -1.30
CA VAL A 225 9.55 -13.43 -0.17
C VAL A 225 9.53 -14.53 0.88
N ARG A 226 10.69 -14.97 1.36
CA ARG A 226 10.79 -15.99 2.41
C ARG A 226 10.82 -15.34 3.77
N VAL A 227 9.94 -15.78 4.67
CA VAL A 227 9.89 -15.30 6.05
C VAL A 227 9.75 -16.50 6.97
N GLY A 228 10.87 -16.88 7.59
CA GLY A 228 10.94 -18.08 8.43
C GLY A 228 10.52 -19.34 7.67
N GLY A 229 9.55 -20.08 8.21
CA GLY A 229 9.02 -21.31 7.62
C GLY A 229 7.96 -21.09 6.52
N THR A 230 7.55 -19.85 6.24
CA THR A 230 6.48 -19.54 5.29
C THR A 230 7.04 -18.72 4.11
N SER A 231 6.41 -18.87 2.94
CA SER A 231 6.76 -18.11 1.74
C SER A 231 5.60 -17.22 1.33
N ILE A 232 5.83 -15.92 1.33
CA ILE A 232 4.82 -14.92 0.95
C ILE A 232 4.88 -14.73 -0.56
N VAL A 233 3.77 -15.02 -1.25
CA VAL A 233 3.62 -14.87 -2.69
C VAL A 233 2.87 -13.57 -2.96
N ILE A 234 3.57 -12.58 -3.52
CA ILE A 234 3.04 -11.27 -3.86
C ILE A 234 2.41 -11.34 -5.25
N CYS A 235 1.08 -11.43 -5.28
CA CYS A 235 0.32 -11.53 -6.53
C CYS A 235 -1.12 -11.07 -6.36
N GLN A 236 -1.61 -10.25 -7.29
CA GLN A 236 -3.03 -9.84 -7.34
C GLN A 236 -3.94 -10.95 -7.89
N HIS A 237 -3.43 -11.74 -8.84
CA HIS A 237 -4.22 -12.73 -9.57
C HIS A 237 -3.98 -14.13 -9.01
N VAL A 238 -4.98 -14.65 -8.30
CA VAL A 238 -4.87 -15.94 -7.58
C VAL A 238 -4.43 -17.10 -8.48
N PRO A 239 -4.99 -17.37 -9.68
CA PRO A 239 -4.51 -18.46 -10.54
C PRO A 239 -3.02 -18.33 -10.91
N HIS A 240 -2.55 -17.08 -11.07
CA HIS A 240 -1.13 -16.83 -11.30
C HIS A 240 -0.31 -17.10 -10.03
N ALA A 241 -0.81 -16.69 -8.87
CA ALA A 241 -0.18 -16.98 -7.57
C ALA A 241 -0.01 -18.49 -7.34
N ILE A 242 -1.03 -19.31 -7.63
CA ILE A 242 -0.96 -20.77 -7.49
C ILE A 242 0.09 -21.36 -8.44
N THR A 243 0.15 -20.85 -9.67
CA THR A 243 1.20 -21.25 -10.62
C THR A 243 2.60 -20.94 -10.07
N LEU A 244 2.79 -19.77 -9.45
CA LEU A 244 4.04 -19.41 -8.79
C LEU A 244 4.36 -20.34 -7.62
N VAL A 245 3.37 -20.68 -6.79
CA VAL A 245 3.52 -21.62 -5.67
C VAL A 245 3.97 -23.00 -6.17
N ARG A 246 3.29 -23.57 -7.17
CA ARG A 246 3.62 -24.90 -7.71
C ARG A 246 5.01 -24.92 -8.33
N LYS A 247 5.39 -23.88 -9.09
CA LYS A 247 6.75 -23.75 -9.66
C LYS A 247 7.82 -23.71 -8.57
N ASP A 248 7.57 -22.93 -7.51
CA ASP A 248 8.51 -22.81 -6.41
C ASP A 248 8.61 -24.09 -5.58
N TYR A 249 7.48 -24.76 -5.34
CA TYR A 249 7.42 -26.07 -4.69
C TYR A 249 8.23 -27.13 -5.45
N ALA A 250 8.02 -27.24 -6.76
CA ALA A 250 8.77 -28.17 -7.62
C ALA A 250 10.28 -27.89 -7.58
N LYS A 251 10.68 -26.62 -7.68
CA LYS A 251 12.10 -26.23 -7.57
C LYS A 251 12.72 -26.64 -6.24
N ARG A 252 11.97 -26.53 -5.14
CA ARG A 252 12.45 -26.89 -3.79
C ARG A 252 12.63 -28.39 -3.60
N ILE A 253 11.68 -29.20 -4.10
CA ILE A 253 11.81 -30.66 -4.04
C ILE A 253 13.05 -31.11 -4.82
N LEU A 254 13.23 -30.59 -6.04
CA LEU A 254 14.39 -30.94 -6.88
C LEU A 254 15.73 -30.56 -6.24
N SER A 255 15.76 -29.45 -5.49
CA SER A 255 17.00 -28.95 -4.87
C SER A 255 17.33 -29.63 -3.54
N THR A 256 16.38 -30.34 -2.91
CA THR A 256 16.56 -30.93 -1.57
C THR A 256 16.07 -32.39 -1.56
N PRO A 257 16.88 -33.36 -2.03
CA PRO A 257 16.50 -34.76 -1.99
C PRO A 257 16.21 -35.19 -0.54
N GLY A 258 14.99 -35.69 -0.29
CA GLY A 258 14.45 -36.00 1.04
C GLY A 258 13.37 -35.04 1.55
N SER A 259 13.02 -33.99 0.80
CA SER A 259 11.94 -33.06 1.17
C SER A 259 10.56 -33.40 0.60
N ALA A 260 10.39 -34.55 -0.05
CA ALA A 260 9.14 -34.92 -0.73
C ALA A 260 7.92 -34.95 0.22
N ASP A 261 8.15 -35.31 1.49
CA ASP A 261 7.09 -35.37 2.51
C ASP A 261 6.91 -34.05 3.28
N LYS A 262 7.78 -33.04 3.04
CA LYS A 262 7.70 -31.77 3.75
C LYS A 262 6.57 -30.92 3.19
N THR A 263 5.54 -30.70 4.01
CA THR A 263 4.49 -29.77 3.61
C THR A 263 4.99 -28.32 3.68
N LEU A 264 4.86 -27.59 2.57
CA LEU A 264 5.19 -26.17 2.50
C LEU A 264 3.96 -25.30 2.64
N THR A 265 4.09 -24.21 3.40
CA THR A 265 3.04 -23.20 3.59
C THR A 265 3.43 -21.93 2.85
N TYR A 266 2.48 -21.42 2.08
CA TYR A 266 2.56 -20.18 1.33
C TYR A 266 1.45 -19.24 1.79
N LEU A 267 1.75 -17.94 1.83
CA LEU A 267 0.77 -16.89 2.05
C LEU A 267 0.66 -16.07 0.77
N ILE A 268 -0.47 -16.14 0.09
CA ILE A 268 -0.75 -15.32 -1.09
C ILE A 268 -1.26 -13.97 -0.60
N LEU A 269 -0.57 -12.90 -1.01
CA LEU A 269 -0.84 -11.51 -0.62
C LEU A 269 -1.17 -10.67 -1.86
N SER A 270 -2.40 -10.15 -1.92
CA SER A 270 -2.88 -9.26 -2.98
C SER A 270 -3.04 -7.79 -2.54
N VAL A 271 -2.50 -7.41 -1.37
CA VAL A 271 -2.77 -6.14 -0.64
C VAL A 271 -4.19 -6.08 -0.08
N ARG A 272 -5.18 -6.44 -0.89
CA ARG A 272 -6.58 -6.42 -0.48
C ARG A 272 -7.01 -7.66 0.27
N GLU A 273 -6.42 -8.80 -0.08
CA GLU A 273 -6.80 -10.10 0.44
C GLU A 273 -5.58 -10.96 0.79
N LEU A 274 -5.83 -11.91 1.68
CA LEU A 274 -4.88 -12.93 2.12
C LEU A 274 -5.49 -14.31 1.95
N ILE A 275 -4.71 -15.22 1.37
CA ILE A 275 -5.05 -16.64 1.28
C ILE A 275 -3.84 -17.44 1.77
N LEU A 276 -4.06 -18.33 2.74
CA LEU A 276 -3.07 -19.33 3.08
C LEU A 276 -3.23 -20.54 2.17
N TYR A 277 -2.11 -20.99 1.64
CA TYR A 277 -2.04 -22.11 0.71
C TYR A 277 -0.98 -23.10 1.20
N ARG A 278 -1.33 -24.39 1.23
CA ARG A 278 -0.49 -25.46 1.75
C ARG A 278 -0.38 -26.56 0.70
N ILE A 279 0.84 -27.01 0.43
CA ILE A 279 1.13 -28.00 -0.62
C ILE A 279 2.14 -29.03 -0.13
N ASN A 280 1.87 -30.30 -0.38
CA ASN A 280 2.81 -31.42 -0.33
C ASN A 280 2.72 -32.22 -1.64
N SER A 281 3.38 -33.38 -1.69
CA SER A 281 3.39 -34.30 -2.85
C SER A 281 2.01 -34.85 -3.20
N GLU A 282 1.07 -34.90 -2.25
CA GLU A 282 -0.20 -35.60 -2.38
C GLU A 282 -1.41 -34.66 -2.48
N VAL A 283 -1.39 -33.51 -1.79
CA VAL A 283 -2.54 -32.66 -1.54
C VAL A 283 -2.21 -31.18 -1.55
N GLU A 284 -3.08 -30.41 -2.20
CA GLU A 284 -3.13 -28.95 -2.13
C GLU A 284 -4.33 -28.51 -1.28
N ARG A 285 -4.13 -27.55 -0.36
CA ARG A 285 -5.18 -27.01 0.51
C ARG A 285 -5.09 -25.49 0.60
N TYR A 286 -6.22 -24.82 0.72
CA TYR A 286 -6.27 -23.38 0.93
C TYR A 286 -7.35 -22.97 1.93
N THR A 287 -7.15 -21.82 2.55
CA THR A 287 -8.13 -21.17 3.42
C THR A 287 -9.10 -20.31 2.63
N GLU A 288 -10.20 -19.92 3.26
CA GLU A 288 -11.04 -18.83 2.76
C GLU A 288 -10.21 -17.54 2.61
N SER A 289 -10.51 -16.75 1.59
CA SER A 289 -9.90 -15.43 1.42
C SER A 289 -10.30 -14.53 2.58
N LYS A 290 -9.33 -13.83 3.18
CA LYS A 290 -9.56 -12.86 4.25
C LYS A 290 -9.20 -11.46 3.78
N ARG A 291 -10.11 -10.53 4.07
CA ARG A 291 -9.98 -9.12 3.72
C ARG A 291 -8.88 -8.45 4.55
N LEU A 292 -7.86 -7.93 3.89
CA LEU A 292 -6.82 -7.13 4.50
C LEU A 292 -7.11 -5.64 4.34
N PHE A 293 -7.05 -5.10 3.13
CA PHE A 293 -7.34 -3.68 2.88
C PHE A 293 -8.40 -3.51 1.79
N ASP A 294 -9.50 -2.83 2.09
CA ASP A 294 -10.50 -2.41 1.08
C ASP A 294 -10.58 -0.89 0.90
N GLY A 295 -9.77 -0.16 1.67
CA GLY A 295 -9.69 1.30 1.65
C GLY A 295 -10.80 2.00 2.44
N THR A 296 -11.81 1.27 2.91
CA THR A 296 -12.97 1.83 3.63
C THR A 296 -12.94 1.47 5.10
N TYR A 297 -12.68 0.20 5.41
CA TYR A 297 -12.69 -0.31 6.78
C TYR A 297 -11.28 -0.71 7.22
N PRO A 298 -10.97 -0.63 8.52
CA PRO A 298 -9.71 -1.14 9.04
C PRO A 298 -9.54 -2.63 8.73
N PRO A 299 -8.30 -3.15 8.77
CA PRO A 299 -8.02 -4.53 8.40
C PRO A 299 -8.75 -5.53 9.31
N SER A 300 -9.21 -6.65 8.76
CA SER A 300 -9.87 -7.67 9.59
C SER A 300 -8.89 -8.28 10.58
N GLU A 301 -9.37 -8.54 11.80
CA GLU A 301 -8.54 -9.14 12.85
C GLU A 301 -8.03 -10.52 12.44
N GLU A 302 -8.85 -11.31 11.76
CA GLU A 302 -8.51 -12.64 11.27
C GLU A 302 -7.41 -12.56 10.18
N ALA A 303 -7.46 -11.55 9.32
CA ALA A 303 -6.44 -11.31 8.31
C ALA A 303 -5.09 -10.95 8.96
N ILE A 304 -5.09 -10.07 9.97
CA ILE A 304 -3.89 -9.71 10.73
C ILE A 304 -3.33 -10.93 11.46
N GLU A 305 -4.19 -11.73 12.08
CA GLU A 305 -3.77 -12.92 12.81
C GLU A 305 -3.12 -13.95 11.88
N ILE A 306 -3.74 -14.24 10.73
CA ILE A 306 -3.16 -15.10 9.69
C ILE A 306 -1.80 -14.59 9.24
N LEU A 307 -1.68 -13.29 8.98
CA LEU A 307 -0.46 -12.66 8.52
C LEU A 307 0.67 -12.81 9.55
N LEU A 308 0.38 -12.55 10.83
CA LEU A 308 1.35 -12.66 11.91
C LEU A 308 1.73 -14.11 12.24
N GLN A 309 0.77 -15.03 12.22
CA GLN A 309 1.05 -16.46 12.37
C GLN A 309 1.92 -16.98 11.20
N ALA A 310 1.68 -16.48 9.98
CA ALA A 310 2.47 -16.85 8.81
C ALA A 310 3.91 -16.33 8.89
N THR A 311 4.14 -15.14 9.47
CA THR A 311 5.46 -14.49 9.56
C THR A 311 6.20 -14.71 10.87
N GLN A 312 5.64 -15.51 11.80
CA GLN A 312 6.32 -15.88 13.03
C GLN A 312 7.58 -16.70 12.72
N THR A 313 8.74 -16.19 13.14
CA THR A 313 10.05 -16.84 13.01
C THR A 313 10.42 -17.57 14.31
N ASN A 314 11.43 -18.43 14.32
CA ASN A 314 11.85 -19.10 15.56
C ASN A 314 12.42 -18.11 16.61
N ILE A 315 12.39 -18.52 17.87
CA ILE A 315 12.86 -17.72 19.02
C ILE A 315 14.38 -17.61 18.96
N LEU A 316 14.90 -16.38 19.07
CA LEU A 316 16.29 -16.13 19.43
C LEU A 316 16.31 -15.97 20.95
N THR A 317 16.63 -17.04 21.68
CA THR A 317 16.74 -16.97 23.15
C THR A 317 17.99 -16.15 23.50
N THR A 318 17.77 -14.90 23.89
CA THR A 318 18.82 -13.98 24.35
C THR A 318 18.88 -13.91 25.87
N PRO A 319 20.01 -13.49 26.48
CA PRO A 319 20.12 -13.29 27.93
C PRO A 319 19.06 -12.34 28.51
N LEU A 320 18.52 -11.43 27.69
CA LEU A 320 17.43 -10.51 28.07
C LEU A 320 16.20 -11.26 28.61
N HIS A 321 15.91 -12.45 28.07
CA HIS A 321 14.76 -13.27 28.48
C HIS A 321 14.90 -13.84 29.89
N LYS A 322 16.10 -13.81 30.48
CA LYS A 322 16.35 -14.25 31.86
C LYS A 322 16.05 -13.15 32.89
N LEU A 323 15.89 -11.91 32.45
CA LEU A 323 15.61 -10.79 33.32
C LEU A 323 14.11 -10.69 33.62
N PRO A 324 13.71 -10.21 34.82
CA PRO A 324 12.34 -9.81 35.10
C PRO A 324 11.82 -8.81 34.05
N ILE A 325 10.51 -8.84 33.80
CA ILE A 325 9.89 -8.04 32.74
C ILE A 325 10.11 -6.54 32.93
N GLU A 326 10.19 -6.08 34.18
CA GLU A 326 10.44 -4.69 34.54
C GLU A 326 11.85 -4.24 34.13
N LEU A 327 12.84 -5.13 34.22
CA LEU A 327 14.20 -4.84 33.76
C LEU A 327 14.28 -4.91 32.23
N GLN A 328 13.52 -5.80 31.59
CA GLN A 328 13.42 -5.82 30.13
C GLN A 328 12.84 -4.51 29.61
N ASP A 329 11.74 -4.03 30.21
CA ASP A 329 11.11 -2.76 29.87
C ASP A 329 12.05 -1.58 30.13
N ALA A 330 12.73 -1.55 31.27
CA ALA A 330 13.72 -0.51 31.58
C ALA A 330 14.88 -0.47 30.57
N ILE A 331 15.30 -1.62 30.02
CA ILE A 331 16.31 -1.70 28.96
C ILE A 331 15.73 -1.20 27.63
N LEU A 332 14.53 -1.64 27.25
CA LEU A 332 13.86 -1.22 26.02
C LEU A 332 13.58 0.29 25.99
N ASP A 333 13.28 0.90 27.13
CA ASP A 333 13.10 2.35 27.30
C ASP A 333 14.40 3.15 27.07
N LYS A 334 15.56 2.50 27.05
CA LYS A 334 16.86 3.12 26.74
C LYS A 334 17.29 2.96 25.29
N VAL A 335 16.55 2.19 24.49
CA VAL A 335 16.89 1.94 23.09
C VAL A 335 16.62 3.16 22.20
N SER A 336 15.61 3.96 22.54
CA SER A 336 15.18 5.10 21.73
C SER A 336 14.66 6.25 22.58
N ALA A 337 14.53 7.44 21.98
CA ALA A 337 13.96 8.61 22.64
C ALA A 337 12.43 8.56 22.70
N GLY A 338 11.79 7.90 21.73
CA GLY A 338 10.34 7.71 21.64
C GLY A 338 9.90 6.27 21.90
N PRO A 339 8.60 6.06 22.13
CA PRO A 339 8.03 4.77 22.50
C PRO A 339 7.87 3.78 21.33
N ILE A 340 7.88 4.28 20.08
CA ILE A 340 7.59 3.44 18.90
C ILE A 340 8.77 2.53 18.55
N GLU A 341 9.99 3.04 18.61
CA GLU A 341 11.18 2.24 18.32
C GLU A 341 11.44 1.22 19.43
N SER A 342 11.30 1.60 20.71
CA SER A 342 11.29 0.67 21.85
C SER A 342 10.28 -0.47 21.64
N ALA A 343 9.05 -0.15 21.20
CA ALA A 343 8.03 -1.16 20.96
C ALA A 343 8.37 -2.09 19.78
N ARG A 344 8.95 -1.54 18.69
CA ARG A 344 9.43 -2.32 17.55
C ARG A 344 10.51 -3.30 17.99
N VAL A 345 11.50 -2.83 18.75
CA VAL A 345 12.61 -3.65 19.26
C VAL A 345 12.12 -4.70 20.25
N GLY A 346 11.18 -4.37 21.14
CA GLY A 346 10.53 -5.34 22.03
C GLY A 346 9.82 -6.45 21.25
N CYS A 347 9.11 -6.13 20.17
CA CYS A 347 8.47 -7.12 19.29
C CYS A 347 9.45 -7.98 18.47
N LEU A 348 10.63 -7.42 18.13
CA LEU A 348 11.71 -8.13 17.44
C LEU A 348 12.42 -9.11 18.36
N LEU A 349 12.78 -8.65 19.57
CA LEU A 349 13.50 -9.42 20.57
C LEU A 349 12.59 -10.36 21.37
N ASP A 350 11.27 -10.22 21.22
CA ASP A 350 10.27 -10.92 22.02
C ASP A 350 10.40 -10.67 23.53
N ALA A 351 10.80 -9.45 23.87
CA ALA A 351 11.07 -9.01 25.23
C ALA A 351 10.15 -7.86 25.65
N GLY A 352 9.99 -7.69 26.96
CA GLY A 352 9.22 -6.62 27.56
C GLY A 352 7.70 -6.84 27.54
N SER A 353 6.99 -5.90 28.16
CA SER A 353 5.53 -5.88 28.25
C SER A 353 4.87 -5.69 26.88
N VAL A 354 3.59 -6.06 26.78
CA VAL A 354 2.80 -5.78 25.58
C VAL A 354 2.61 -4.27 25.45
N PHE A 355 2.94 -3.72 24.28
CA PHE A 355 2.85 -2.29 24.03
C PHE A 355 1.41 -1.78 24.17
N THR A 356 1.21 -0.72 24.95
CA THR A 356 -0.13 -0.23 25.32
C THR A 356 -0.60 0.98 24.51
N TRP A 357 0.17 1.41 23.50
CA TRP A 357 -0.08 2.65 22.72
C TRP A 357 -0.24 3.89 23.62
N ARG A 358 0.54 3.93 24.70
CA ARG A 358 0.58 5.02 25.67
C ARG A 358 2.01 5.32 26.07
N SER A 359 2.27 6.59 26.35
CA SER A 359 3.50 7.04 27.01
C SER A 359 3.10 7.76 28.30
N GLY A 360 3.33 7.07 29.43
CA GLY A 360 2.78 7.46 30.73
C GLY A 360 1.26 7.56 30.70
N LYS A 361 0.72 8.76 30.97
CA LYS A 361 -0.73 9.02 30.95
C LYS A 361 -1.27 9.45 29.58
N ARG A 362 -0.42 9.65 28.58
CA ARG A 362 -0.81 10.15 27.25
C ARG A 362 -1.00 9.00 26.28
N LYS A 363 -2.02 9.11 25.42
CA LYS A 363 -2.22 8.19 24.30
C LYS A 363 -1.27 8.58 23.17
N ILE A 364 -0.69 7.59 22.52
CA ILE A 364 0.13 7.78 21.33
C ILE A 364 -0.81 7.76 20.13
N GLU A 365 -0.75 8.80 19.31
CA GLU A 365 -1.67 8.98 18.20
C GLU A 365 -0.91 9.12 16.88
N ARG A 366 -1.56 8.71 15.79
CA ARG A 366 -1.04 8.90 14.43
C ARG A 366 -0.98 10.40 14.14
N GLU A 367 0.18 10.87 13.68
CA GLU A 367 0.33 12.22 13.17
C GLU A 367 -0.28 12.31 11.76
N GLU A 368 -1.06 13.36 11.49
CA GLU A 368 -1.73 13.53 10.19
C GLU A 368 -0.96 14.46 9.26
N GLY A 369 -0.17 15.37 9.81
CA GLY A 369 0.47 16.43 9.04
C GLY A 369 1.81 16.88 9.59
N ARG A 370 2.55 17.61 8.75
CA ARG A 370 3.89 18.13 9.06
C ARG A 370 3.76 19.40 9.90
N ARG A 371 3.73 19.24 11.22
CA ARG A 371 3.54 20.36 12.16
C ARG A 371 4.86 20.92 12.67
N CYS A 372 4.81 22.15 13.20
CA CYS A 372 5.93 22.73 13.92
C CYS A 372 6.24 21.88 15.15
N ARG A 373 7.53 21.63 15.39
CA ARG A 373 8.02 21.00 16.61
C ARG A 373 8.71 22.05 17.46
N SER A 374 8.34 22.10 18.73
CA SER A 374 9.08 22.85 19.76
C SER A 374 9.67 21.87 20.77
N SER A 375 10.55 22.34 21.64
CA SER A 375 11.09 21.53 22.75
C SER A 375 10.01 20.99 23.69
N CYS A 376 8.80 21.58 23.68
CA CYS A 376 7.66 21.13 24.47
C CYS A 376 6.78 20.09 23.77
N THR A 377 7.01 19.83 22.47
CA THR A 377 6.24 18.82 21.71
C THR A 377 6.80 17.42 21.92
N PRO A 378 5.94 16.39 22.05
CA PRO A 378 6.39 15.00 22.22
C PRO A 378 7.21 14.53 21.02
N VAL A 379 8.09 13.54 21.21
CA VAL A 379 8.90 12.93 20.15
C VAL A 379 8.00 12.45 19.02
N GLU A 380 8.32 12.85 17.80
CA GLU A 380 7.63 12.33 16.61
C GLU A 380 8.44 11.16 16.04
N SER A 381 7.82 9.99 15.99
CA SER A 381 8.43 8.77 15.46
C SER A 381 7.90 8.51 14.06
N GLN A 382 8.74 8.69 13.04
CA GLN A 382 8.42 8.46 11.63
C GLN A 382 8.88 7.07 11.20
N ILE A 383 7.99 6.29 10.58
CA ILE A 383 8.36 4.97 10.04
C ILE A 383 8.95 5.16 8.64
N LEU A 384 10.13 4.57 8.39
CA LEU A 384 10.79 4.57 7.09
C LEU A 384 10.93 3.16 6.51
N PHE A 385 10.74 3.03 5.20
CA PHE A 385 11.01 1.81 4.44
C PHE A 385 12.24 2.00 3.57
N GLY A 386 13.35 1.35 3.92
CA GLY A 386 14.61 1.49 3.18
C GLY A 386 15.12 2.93 3.11
N GLY A 387 14.91 3.73 4.16
CA GLY A 387 15.28 5.15 4.20
C GLY A 387 14.24 6.12 3.63
N TYR A 388 13.19 5.62 2.96
CA TYR A 388 12.11 6.45 2.43
C TYR A 388 10.95 6.59 3.43
N PRO A 389 10.33 7.78 3.56
CA PRO A 389 9.16 7.97 4.43
C PRO A 389 7.99 7.08 4.05
N SER A 390 7.49 6.27 5.00
CA SER A 390 6.29 5.44 4.78
C SER A 390 4.98 6.23 4.76
N GLY A 391 5.00 7.49 5.20
CA GLY A 391 3.81 8.30 5.43
C GLY A 391 3.11 8.08 6.78
N ILE A 392 3.62 7.15 7.60
CA ILE A 392 3.17 6.90 8.97
C ILE A 392 4.12 7.60 9.95
N ALA A 393 3.55 8.39 10.85
CA ALA A 393 4.27 8.93 12.00
C ALA A 393 3.36 8.95 13.23
N TYR A 394 3.97 9.00 14.42
CA TYR A 394 3.30 8.97 15.71
C TYR A 394 3.80 10.07 16.63
N LYS A 395 2.95 10.52 17.56
CA LYS A 395 3.29 11.50 18.60
C LYS A 395 2.59 11.22 19.93
#